data_AF-A0A7J4LEZ1-F1
#
_entry.id   AF-A0A7J4LEZ1-F1
#
_cell.length_a   1.000
_cell.length_b   1.000
_cell.length_c   1.000
_cell.angle_alpha   90.00
_cell.angle_beta   90.00
_cell.angle_gamma   90.00
#
_symmetry.space_group_name_H-M   'P 1'
#
loop_
_entity.id
_entity.type
_entity.pdbx_description
1 polymer ?
#
loop_
_entity_poly.entity_id
_entity_poly.type
_entity_poly.pdbx_seq_one_letter_code
_entity_poly.pdbx_strand_id
1 'polypeptide(L)'
;MYIRKLVKSGLSSLVVALPKSWIKDNSMKGGDEIYIEEIDNYLRLTADIKKKGISDRVKTIDVDNKPLDFIFREITCAYLNDYMHIVLKGETLPKKIKSYKKRIAEFIALEVVEEEAKKITARSFLNIHDIDLQVLMRRMDNIVRSMIADTKSVDDKELLLAIGDRDRELNKLHYVVIKILKSAQARRDVQESLNLERLNIMKYWELNMMLEKIGDRIKYIASEVSGLKKSEHGDFLSLFTEISAFYVEVMNAFYSNSTKDAIEASIKREALMKKIEDYDKKSQSASSTRLTIDIFNMLSHIGDITKIVTFIQDE
;
A
#
# COMPACT_ATOMS: atom_id res chain seq x y z
N MET A 1 8.33 37.12 -5.91
CA MET A 1 8.42 37.06 -4.43
C MET A 1 8.40 38.48 -3.90
N TYR A 2 7.58 38.81 -2.91
CA TYR A 2 7.54 40.16 -2.32
C TYR A 2 7.56 40.06 -0.80
N ILE A 3 8.25 41.02 -0.17
CA ILE A 3 8.34 41.12 1.28
C ILE A 3 7.19 42.00 1.77
N ARG A 4 6.52 41.57 2.84
CA ARG A 4 5.53 42.36 3.58
C ARG A 4 6.03 42.53 5.00
N LYS A 5 5.79 43.71 5.58
CA LYS A 5 6.08 43.96 6.98
C LYS A 5 4.91 43.48 7.83
N LEU A 6 5.23 42.89 8.98
CA LEU A 6 4.26 42.73 10.06
C LEU A 6 3.97 44.11 10.65
N VAL A 7 2.69 44.41 10.85
CA VAL A 7 2.22 45.68 11.41
C VAL A 7 1.55 45.38 12.73
N LYS A 8 1.84 46.19 13.75
CA LYS A 8 1.20 46.03 15.06
C LYS A 8 -0.30 46.34 14.97
N SER A 9 -1.11 45.42 15.48
CA SER A 9 -2.55 45.59 15.64
C SER A 9 -2.91 45.32 17.10
N GLY A 10 -3.44 46.31 17.80
CA GLY A 10 -3.67 46.22 19.24
C GLY A 10 -2.39 46.09 20.09
N LEU A 11 -2.53 45.64 21.34
CA LEU A 11 -1.43 45.60 22.31
C LEU A 11 -0.46 44.45 22.07
N SER A 12 -0.97 43.28 21.64
CA SER A 12 -0.22 42.01 21.60
C SER A 12 -0.24 41.27 20.25
N SER A 13 -0.89 41.80 19.20
CA SER A 13 -0.99 41.10 17.91
C SER A 13 -0.27 41.82 16.77
N LEU A 14 0.17 41.04 15.78
CA LEU A 14 0.75 41.52 14.53
C LEU A 14 -0.14 41.05 13.37
N VAL A 15 -0.27 41.88 12.35
CA VAL A 15 -1.02 41.58 11.13
C VAL A 15 -0.14 41.74 9.90
N VAL A 16 -0.42 40.96 8.85
CA VAL A 16 0.21 41.08 7.53
C VAL A 16 -0.86 41.29 6.47
N ALA A 17 -0.64 42.25 5.57
CA ALA A 17 -1.58 42.50 4.48
C ALA A 17 -1.46 41.44 3.39
N LEU A 18 -2.58 40.78 3.07
CA LEU A 18 -2.65 39.81 1.97
C LEU A 18 -2.47 40.49 0.60
N PRO A 19 -2.04 39.74 -0.42
CA PRO A 19 -1.80 40.29 -1.76
C PRO A 19 -3.12 40.68 -2.43
N LYS A 20 -3.21 41.92 -2.95
CA LYS A 20 -4.43 42.41 -3.62
C LYS A 20 -4.90 41.52 -4.77
N SER A 21 -3.97 40.98 -5.56
CA SER A 21 -4.30 40.06 -6.65
C SER A 21 -4.96 38.78 -6.11
N TRP A 22 -4.37 38.17 -5.09
CA TRP A 22 -4.89 36.95 -4.47
C TRP A 22 -6.28 37.16 -3.85
N ILE A 23 -6.52 38.30 -3.19
CA ILE A 23 -7.86 38.68 -2.69
C ILE A 23 -8.87 38.75 -3.84
N LYS A 24 -8.50 39.39 -4.95
CA LYS A 24 -9.37 39.54 -6.14
C LYS A 24 -9.65 38.20 -6.79
N ASP A 25 -8.62 37.37 -6.98
CA ASP A 25 -8.73 36.06 -7.63
C ASP A 25 -9.61 35.09 -6.83
N ASN A 26 -9.64 35.25 -5.50
CA ASN A 26 -10.50 34.46 -4.60
C ASN A 26 -11.79 35.17 -4.21
N SER A 27 -12.11 36.33 -4.81
CA SER A 27 -13.32 37.11 -4.55
C SER A 27 -13.58 37.42 -3.07
N MET A 28 -12.51 37.62 -2.30
CA MET A 28 -12.60 37.88 -0.86
C MET A 28 -12.83 39.36 -0.55
N LYS A 29 -13.54 39.64 0.54
CA LYS A 29 -13.79 40.99 1.07
C LYS A 29 -13.46 41.06 2.56
N GLY A 30 -13.40 42.28 3.09
CA GLY A 30 -13.16 42.50 4.53
C GLY A 30 -14.25 41.83 5.36
N GLY A 31 -13.84 41.05 6.36
CA GLY A 31 -14.73 40.28 7.23
C GLY A 31 -14.93 38.83 6.79
N ASP A 32 -14.50 38.44 5.59
CA ASP A 32 -14.50 37.03 5.20
C ASP A 32 -13.47 36.26 6.03
N GLU A 33 -13.84 35.06 6.46
CA GLU A 33 -12.95 34.14 7.15
C GLU A 33 -11.91 33.57 6.17
N ILE A 34 -10.75 33.17 6.70
CA ILE A 34 -9.69 32.51 5.92
C ILE A 34 -9.11 31.38 6.76
N TYR A 35 -8.91 30.22 6.15
CA TYR A 35 -8.25 29.12 6.84
C TYR A 35 -6.75 29.33 6.78
N ILE A 36 -6.09 29.32 7.93
CA ILE A 36 -4.63 29.41 8.04
C ILE A 36 -4.15 28.10 8.65
N GLU A 37 -3.23 27.46 7.95
CA GLU A 37 -2.55 26.25 8.40
C GLU A 37 -1.06 26.54 8.53
N GLU A 38 -0.52 26.23 9.70
CA GLU A 38 0.91 26.29 9.93
C GLU A 38 1.56 25.01 9.41
N ILE A 39 2.47 25.16 8.46
CA ILE A 39 3.24 24.06 7.89
C ILE A 39 4.72 24.31 8.18
N ASP A 40 5.21 23.78 9.31
CA ASP A 40 6.59 23.91 9.77
C ASP A 40 6.98 25.38 10.01
N ASN A 41 7.65 26.04 9.05
CA ASN A 41 7.96 27.48 9.12
C ASN A 41 7.20 28.31 8.06
N TYR A 42 6.10 27.78 7.53
CA TYR A 42 5.27 28.41 6.50
C TYR A 42 3.83 28.53 6.97
N LEU A 43 3.12 29.56 6.48
CA LEU A 43 1.66 29.67 6.63
C LEU A 43 0.99 29.44 5.28
N ARG A 44 0.09 28.46 5.22
CA ARG A 44 -0.78 28.20 4.06
C ARG A 44 -2.15 28.82 4.31
N LEU A 45 -2.55 29.75 3.44
CA LEU A 45 -3.84 30.41 3.52
C LEU A 45 -4.80 29.87 2.45
N THR A 46 -6.04 29.56 2.84
CA THR A 46 -7.07 29.02 1.95
C THR A 46 -8.38 29.79 2.11
N ALA A 47 -8.91 30.31 1.00
CA ALA A 47 -10.18 31.05 0.95
C ALA A 47 -11.42 30.13 1.00
N ASP A 48 -11.27 28.86 0.65
CA ASP A 48 -12.36 27.88 0.56
C ASP A 48 -12.56 27.13 1.89
N ILE A 49 -13.30 27.75 2.81
CA ILE A 49 -13.60 27.19 4.14
C ILE A 49 -14.52 25.96 4.05
N LYS A 50 -15.32 25.86 2.98
CA LYS A 50 -16.27 24.76 2.77
C LYS A 50 -15.61 23.41 2.51
N LYS A 51 -14.28 23.37 2.29
CA LYS A 51 -13.52 22.11 2.16
C LYS A 51 -13.09 21.48 3.47
N LYS A 52 -13.54 22.00 4.61
CA LYS A 52 -13.36 21.35 5.92
C LYS A 52 -14.61 20.57 6.34
N GLY A 53 -14.89 19.55 5.58
CA GLY A 53 -15.36 18.28 6.10
C GLY A 53 -14.53 17.23 5.38
N ILE A 54 -14.26 16.09 6.01
CA ILE A 54 -14.09 14.86 5.24
C ILE A 54 -15.37 14.79 4.41
N SER A 55 -15.32 15.31 3.19
CA SER A 55 -16.49 15.36 2.33
C SER A 55 -16.92 13.91 2.21
N ASP A 56 -18.20 13.65 2.45
CA ASP A 56 -18.86 12.39 2.10
C ASP A 56 -18.75 12.18 0.59
N ARG A 57 -17.52 11.99 0.10
CA ARG A 57 -17.18 12.01 -1.31
C ARG A 57 -17.82 10.78 -1.90
N VAL A 58 -18.80 11.01 -2.75
CA VAL A 58 -19.49 9.95 -3.46
C VAL A 58 -18.85 9.75 -4.82
N LYS A 59 -18.36 8.55 -5.09
CA LYS A 59 -18.01 8.11 -6.44
C LYS A 59 -19.15 7.26 -6.98
N THR A 60 -19.78 7.72 -8.05
CA THR A 60 -20.71 6.88 -8.81
C THR A 60 -19.99 6.21 -9.98
N ILE A 61 -20.15 4.90 -10.10
CA ILE A 61 -19.59 4.04 -11.15
C ILE A 61 -20.75 3.43 -11.93
N ASP A 62 -20.86 3.78 -13.20
CA ASP A 62 -21.75 3.10 -14.14
C ASP A 62 -21.15 1.74 -14.50
N VAL A 63 -21.92 0.66 -14.33
CA VAL A 63 -21.47 -0.72 -14.61
C VAL A 63 -21.82 -1.21 -16.01
N ASP A 64 -22.68 -0.50 -16.74
CA ASP A 64 -23.16 -0.93 -18.04
C ASP A 64 -22.08 -0.75 -19.11
N ASN A 65 -22.07 -1.66 -20.09
CA ASN A 65 -21.12 -1.68 -21.20
C ASN A 65 -19.63 -1.71 -20.79
N LYS A 66 -19.32 -2.08 -19.54
CA LYS A 66 -17.94 -2.21 -19.06
C LYS A 66 -17.58 -3.65 -18.70
N PRO A 67 -16.35 -4.10 -19.01
CA PRO A 67 -15.81 -5.33 -18.48
C PRO A 67 -15.78 -5.32 -16.94
N LEU A 68 -15.95 -6.49 -16.32
CA LEU A 68 -15.98 -6.61 -14.87
C LEU A 68 -14.66 -6.09 -14.23
N ASP A 69 -13.52 -6.43 -14.83
CA ASP A 69 -12.21 -5.99 -14.34
C ASP A 69 -12.01 -4.48 -14.41
N PHE A 70 -12.65 -3.80 -15.37
CA PHE A 70 -12.60 -2.34 -15.43
C PHE A 70 -13.34 -1.73 -14.23
N ILE A 71 -14.53 -2.24 -13.92
CA ILE A 71 -15.33 -1.81 -12.76
C ILE A 71 -14.57 -2.10 -11.47
N PHE A 72 -13.90 -3.25 -11.36
CA PHE A 72 -13.08 -3.59 -10.19
C PHE A 72 -11.94 -2.59 -9.99
N ARG A 73 -11.29 -2.16 -11.07
CA ARG A 73 -10.29 -1.08 -11.01
C ARG A 73 -10.91 0.25 -10.59
N GLU A 74 -12.09 0.60 -11.09
CA GLU A 74 -12.80 1.82 -10.65
C GLU A 74 -13.15 1.79 -9.15
N ILE A 75 -13.61 0.65 -8.62
CA ILE A 75 -13.86 0.46 -7.17
C ILE A 75 -12.56 0.66 -6.39
N THR A 76 -11.48 0.04 -6.84
CA THR A 76 -10.15 0.17 -6.22
C THR A 76 -9.68 1.61 -6.20
N CYS A 77 -9.76 2.30 -7.35
CA CYS A 77 -9.39 3.70 -7.45
C CYS A 77 -10.26 4.58 -6.55
N ALA A 78 -11.56 4.31 -6.43
CA ALA A 78 -12.43 5.05 -5.54
C ALA A 78 -12.03 4.84 -4.07
N TYR A 79 -11.78 3.60 -3.65
CA TYR A 79 -11.34 3.28 -2.30
C TYR A 79 -10.02 3.98 -1.94
N LEU A 80 -9.00 3.88 -2.82
CA LEU A 80 -7.67 4.45 -2.62
C LEU A 80 -7.61 5.99 -2.75
N ASN A 81 -8.67 6.64 -3.25
CA ASN A 81 -8.77 8.10 -3.33
C ASN A 81 -9.71 8.68 -2.26
N ASP A 82 -9.95 7.91 -1.20
CA ASP A 82 -10.70 8.30 -0.01
C ASP A 82 -12.14 8.75 -0.30
N TYR A 83 -12.80 8.12 -1.27
CA TYR A 83 -14.24 8.27 -1.43
C TYR A 83 -14.96 7.52 -0.30
N MET A 84 -15.75 8.23 0.51
CA MET A 84 -16.52 7.63 1.60
C MET A 84 -17.65 6.74 1.08
N HIS A 85 -18.24 7.11 -0.05
CA HIS A 85 -19.30 6.32 -0.70
C HIS A 85 -18.89 5.90 -2.11
N ILE A 86 -19.05 4.62 -2.42
CA ILE A 86 -18.85 4.06 -3.75
C ILE A 86 -20.19 3.48 -4.19
N VAL A 87 -20.82 4.13 -5.18
CA VAL A 87 -22.13 3.76 -5.71
C VAL A 87 -21.94 3.08 -7.06
N LEU A 88 -22.29 1.81 -7.15
CA LEU A 88 -22.39 1.09 -8.43
C LEU A 88 -23.82 1.22 -8.95
N LYS A 89 -24.01 1.59 -10.21
CA LYS A 89 -25.34 1.69 -10.82
C LYS A 89 -25.35 1.15 -12.26
N GLY A 90 -26.44 0.52 -12.66
CA GLY A 90 -26.65 0.08 -14.05
C GLY A 90 -27.67 -1.05 -14.20
N GLU A 91 -28.18 -1.22 -15.42
CA GLU A 91 -29.15 -2.24 -15.83
C GLU A 91 -28.58 -3.66 -15.71
N THR A 92 -27.28 -3.82 -15.94
CA THR A 92 -26.60 -5.12 -15.91
C THR A 92 -26.13 -5.52 -14.52
N LEU A 93 -26.31 -4.66 -13.51
CA LEU A 93 -25.86 -4.88 -12.14
C LEU A 93 -26.37 -6.19 -11.51
N PRO A 94 -27.67 -6.56 -11.60
CA PRO A 94 -28.18 -7.81 -11.05
C PRO A 94 -27.39 -9.05 -11.48
N LYS A 95 -26.91 -9.07 -12.73
CA LYS A 95 -26.22 -10.22 -13.31
C LYS A 95 -24.87 -10.49 -12.66
N LYS A 96 -24.27 -9.49 -12.00
CA LYS A 96 -22.89 -9.53 -11.47
C LYS A 96 -22.80 -9.10 -10.00
N ILE A 97 -23.93 -8.99 -9.31
CA ILE A 97 -24.02 -8.49 -7.92
C ILE A 97 -23.08 -9.22 -6.95
N LYS A 98 -23.03 -10.56 -7.02
CA LYS A 98 -22.13 -11.37 -6.17
C LYS A 98 -20.66 -11.02 -6.39
N SER A 99 -20.27 -10.78 -7.63
CA SER A 99 -18.90 -10.39 -7.99
C SER A 99 -18.54 -9.01 -7.45
N TYR A 100 -19.47 -8.04 -7.54
CA TYR A 100 -19.25 -6.70 -6.96
C TYR A 100 -19.12 -6.75 -5.44
N LYS A 101 -20.02 -7.46 -4.75
CA LYS A 101 -19.95 -7.64 -3.29
C LYS A 101 -18.66 -8.31 -2.86
N LYS A 102 -18.23 -9.37 -3.57
CA LYS A 102 -16.95 -10.04 -3.30
C LYS A 102 -15.78 -9.07 -3.45
N ARG A 103 -15.75 -8.26 -4.51
CA ARG A 103 -14.71 -7.25 -4.70
C ARG A 103 -14.73 -6.17 -3.61
N ILE A 104 -15.91 -5.72 -3.18
CA ILE A 104 -16.06 -4.74 -2.08
C ILE A 104 -15.50 -5.31 -0.78
N ALA A 105 -15.79 -6.58 -0.46
CA ALA A 105 -15.30 -7.27 0.74
C ALA A 105 -13.78 -7.53 0.77
N GLU A 106 -13.06 -7.24 -0.33
CA GLU A 106 -11.59 -7.29 -0.39
C GLU A 106 -10.94 -6.03 0.17
N PHE A 107 -11.72 -4.99 0.52
CA PHE A 107 -11.21 -3.75 1.12
C PHE A 107 -11.53 -3.68 2.61
N ILE A 108 -10.58 -3.19 3.41
CA ILE A 108 -10.79 -3.02 4.86
C ILE A 108 -11.76 -1.88 5.11
N ALA A 109 -12.77 -2.16 5.94
CA ALA A 109 -13.80 -1.24 6.38
C ALA A 109 -14.62 -0.63 5.23
N LEU A 110 -14.80 -1.33 4.11
CA LEU A 110 -15.72 -0.93 3.04
C LEU A 110 -16.89 -1.92 3.00
N GLU A 111 -18.07 -1.46 3.42
CA GLU A 111 -19.24 -2.33 3.56
C GLU A 111 -20.38 -1.88 2.66
N VAL A 112 -21.14 -2.83 2.13
CA VAL A 112 -22.37 -2.55 1.39
C VAL A 112 -23.44 -2.12 2.38
N VAL A 113 -23.92 -0.88 2.25
CA VAL A 113 -24.94 -0.28 3.14
C VAL A 113 -26.31 -0.19 2.50
N GLU A 114 -26.38 -0.28 1.17
CA GLU A 114 -27.63 -0.21 0.42
C GLU A 114 -27.53 -1.12 -0.81
N GLU A 115 -28.61 -1.84 -1.07
CA GLU A 115 -28.75 -2.73 -2.23
C GLU A 115 -30.16 -2.62 -2.78
N GLU A 116 -30.23 -2.18 -4.04
CA GLU A 116 -31.44 -2.07 -4.83
C GLU A 116 -31.25 -2.85 -6.13
N ALA A 117 -32.34 -3.00 -6.91
CA ALA A 117 -32.30 -3.78 -8.15
C ALA A 117 -31.19 -3.33 -9.12
N LYS A 118 -30.92 -2.03 -9.25
CA LYS A 118 -29.95 -1.49 -10.23
C LYS A 118 -28.87 -0.63 -9.58
N LYS A 119 -28.72 -0.73 -8.26
CA LYS A 119 -27.81 0.12 -7.49
C LYS A 119 -27.28 -0.61 -6.26
N ILE A 120 -25.98 -0.44 -5.97
CA ILE A 120 -25.35 -0.84 -4.70
C ILE A 120 -24.58 0.35 -4.18
N THR A 121 -24.74 0.68 -2.91
CA THR A 121 -23.93 1.70 -2.24
C THR A 121 -23.03 1.01 -1.21
N ALA A 122 -21.72 1.18 -1.35
CA ALA A 122 -20.74 0.81 -0.34
C ALA A 122 -20.24 2.05 0.41
N ARG A 123 -20.03 1.93 1.72
CA ARG A 123 -19.52 2.99 2.59
C ARG A 123 -18.22 2.57 3.28
N SER A 124 -17.24 3.46 3.27
CA SER A 124 -15.99 3.32 4.02
C SER A 124 -16.19 3.77 5.46
N PHE A 125 -15.89 2.90 6.42
CA PHE A 125 -15.96 3.12 7.87
C PHE A 125 -14.58 3.25 8.52
N LEU A 126 -13.51 3.30 7.72
CA LEU A 126 -12.14 3.42 8.21
C LEU A 126 -11.93 4.75 8.95
N ASN A 127 -11.65 4.69 10.25
CA ASN A 127 -11.09 5.82 10.98
C ASN A 127 -9.56 5.76 10.93
N ILE A 128 -8.93 6.63 10.14
CA ILE A 128 -7.48 6.60 9.93
C ILE A 128 -6.71 7.04 11.19
N HIS A 129 -7.31 7.89 12.03
CA HIS A 129 -6.64 8.46 13.20
C HIS A 129 -6.38 7.44 14.32
N ASP A 130 -7.06 6.30 14.30
CA ASP A 130 -6.90 5.22 15.30
C ASP A 130 -5.92 4.13 14.85
N ILE A 131 -5.24 4.33 13.71
CA ILE A 131 -4.42 3.29 13.08
C ILE A 131 -2.94 3.47 13.42
N ASP A 132 -2.32 2.40 13.89
CA ASP A 132 -0.86 2.30 13.96
C ASP A 132 -0.30 1.67 12.68
N LEU A 133 0.38 2.49 11.87
CA LEU A 133 0.97 2.04 10.62
C LEU A 133 2.09 0.99 10.83
N GLN A 134 2.87 1.11 11.90
CA GLN A 134 3.96 0.17 12.17
C GLN A 134 3.41 -1.22 12.48
N VAL A 135 2.32 -1.28 13.26
CA VAL A 135 1.61 -2.53 13.55
C VAL A 135 1.08 -3.19 12.26
N LEU A 136 0.53 -2.40 11.33
CA LEU A 136 0.10 -2.93 10.02
C LEU A 136 1.28 -3.50 9.23
N MET A 137 2.41 -2.80 9.18
CA MET A 137 3.61 -3.28 8.48
C MET A 137 4.15 -4.57 9.07
N ARG A 138 4.18 -4.67 10.41
CA ARG A 138 4.58 -5.90 11.12
C ARG A 138 3.64 -7.06 10.82
N ARG A 139 2.33 -6.79 10.75
CA ARG A 139 1.35 -7.82 10.38
C ARG A 139 1.58 -8.33 8.96
N MET A 140 1.85 -7.44 8.00
CA MET A 140 2.18 -7.83 6.63
C MET A 140 3.45 -8.68 6.55
N ASP A 141 4.53 -8.28 7.24
CA ASP A 141 5.77 -9.09 7.36
C ASP A 141 5.47 -10.48 7.93
N ASN A 142 4.71 -10.57 9.03
CA ASN A 142 4.34 -11.86 9.63
C ASN A 142 3.55 -12.76 8.68
N ILE A 143 2.62 -12.20 7.89
CA ILE A 143 1.89 -12.96 6.87
C ILE A 143 2.85 -13.52 5.82
N VAL A 144 3.76 -12.69 5.30
CA VAL A 144 4.77 -13.11 4.33
C VAL A 144 5.65 -14.22 4.90
N ARG A 145 6.14 -14.08 6.14
CA ARG A 145 6.92 -15.12 6.84
C ARG A 145 6.15 -16.43 6.97
N SER A 146 4.86 -16.37 7.31
CA SER A 146 4.00 -17.55 7.39
C SER A 146 3.87 -18.22 6.02
N MET A 147 3.63 -17.45 4.96
CA MET A 147 3.54 -18.00 3.60
C MET A 147 4.85 -18.65 3.14
N ILE A 148 6.01 -18.06 3.48
CA ILE A 148 7.33 -18.65 3.24
C ILE A 148 7.49 -19.98 3.99
N ALA A 149 7.11 -20.01 5.26
CA ALA A 149 7.20 -21.22 6.07
C ALA A 149 6.32 -22.35 5.50
N ASP A 150 5.07 -22.03 5.15
CA ASP A 150 4.13 -22.98 4.55
C ASP A 150 4.65 -23.51 3.21
N THR A 151 5.25 -22.66 2.38
CA THR A 151 5.79 -23.06 1.07
C THR A 151 6.90 -24.11 1.16
N LYS A 152 7.64 -24.16 2.28
CA LYS A 152 8.67 -25.19 2.52
C LYS A 152 8.09 -26.57 2.78
N SER A 153 6.85 -26.65 3.24
CA SER A 153 6.16 -27.88 3.61
C SER A 153 4.96 -28.19 2.72
N VAL A 154 4.83 -27.52 1.57
CA VAL A 154 3.66 -27.69 0.69
C VAL A 154 3.68 -29.07 0.04
N ASP A 155 2.81 -29.95 0.53
CA ASP A 155 2.64 -31.32 0.05
C ASP A 155 1.20 -31.64 -0.39
N ASP A 156 0.24 -30.76 -0.07
CA ASP A 156 -1.17 -30.94 -0.40
C ASP A 156 -1.90 -29.65 -0.81
N LYS A 157 -3.18 -29.84 -1.17
CA LYS A 157 -4.07 -28.79 -1.64
C LYS A 157 -4.56 -27.86 -0.53
N GLU A 158 -4.61 -28.31 0.73
CA GLU A 158 -5.12 -27.51 1.84
C GLU A 158 -4.13 -26.38 2.16
N LEU A 159 -2.83 -26.68 2.17
CA LEU A 159 -1.82 -25.67 2.42
C LEU A 159 -1.76 -24.61 1.29
N LEU A 160 -1.94 -25.02 0.03
CA LEU A 160 -2.05 -24.09 -1.10
C LEU A 160 -3.24 -23.14 -0.97
N LEU A 161 -4.39 -23.64 -0.50
CA LEU A 161 -5.56 -22.79 -0.25
C LEU A 161 -5.28 -21.81 0.88
N ALA A 162 -4.63 -22.25 1.95
CA ALA A 162 -4.25 -21.39 3.08
C ALA A 162 -3.27 -20.28 2.66
N ILE A 163 -2.29 -20.58 1.80
CA ILE A 163 -1.39 -19.58 1.21
C ILE A 163 -2.19 -18.57 0.37
N GLY A 164 -3.15 -19.04 -0.44
CA GLY A 164 -4.04 -18.16 -1.21
C GLY A 164 -4.94 -17.27 -0.34
N ASP A 165 -5.37 -17.74 0.82
CA ASP A 165 -6.12 -16.93 1.79
C ASP A 165 -5.25 -15.85 2.45
N ARG A 166 -4.01 -16.21 2.81
CA ARG A 166 -3.01 -15.27 3.35
C ARG A 166 -2.62 -14.19 2.33
N ASP A 167 -2.47 -14.55 1.07
CA ASP A 167 -2.25 -13.60 -0.04
C ASP A 167 -3.42 -12.62 -0.18
N ARG A 168 -4.66 -13.10 -0.07
CA ARG A 168 -5.84 -12.22 -0.04
C ARG A 168 -5.81 -11.28 1.16
N GLU A 169 -5.44 -11.76 2.35
CA GLU A 169 -5.30 -10.92 3.55
C GLU A 169 -4.24 -9.83 3.37
N LEU A 170 -3.06 -10.22 2.84
CA LEU A 170 -1.97 -9.31 2.53
C LEU A 170 -2.41 -8.21 1.55
N ASN A 171 -3.17 -8.57 0.52
CA ASN A 171 -3.75 -7.62 -0.43
C ASN A 171 -4.72 -6.62 0.23
N LYS A 172 -5.53 -7.05 1.20
CA LYS A 172 -6.41 -6.12 1.93
C LYS A 172 -5.59 -5.10 2.74
N LEU A 173 -4.54 -5.57 3.41
CA LEU A 173 -3.62 -4.72 4.17
C LEU A 173 -2.88 -3.75 3.23
N HIS A 174 -2.42 -4.24 2.08
CA HIS A 174 -1.77 -3.42 1.06
C HIS A 174 -2.64 -2.23 0.63
N TYR A 175 -3.92 -2.46 0.33
CA TYR A 175 -4.82 -1.39 -0.06
C TYR A 175 -5.09 -0.38 1.06
N VAL A 176 -5.28 -0.84 2.30
CA VAL A 176 -5.52 0.09 3.43
C VAL A 176 -4.28 0.93 3.72
N VAL A 177 -3.09 0.35 3.64
CA VAL A 177 -1.83 1.07 3.82
C VAL A 177 -1.65 2.15 2.76
N ILE A 178 -1.88 1.84 1.48
CA ILE A 178 -1.84 2.85 0.40
C ILE A 178 -2.83 3.99 0.71
N LYS A 179 -4.05 3.64 1.12
CA LYS A 179 -5.07 4.64 1.46
C LYS A 179 -4.61 5.55 2.60
N ILE A 180 -4.05 4.99 3.67
CA ILE A 180 -3.53 5.72 4.83
C ILE A 180 -2.39 6.66 4.40
N LEU A 181 -1.40 6.14 3.65
CA LEU A 181 -0.23 6.91 3.21
C LEU A 181 -0.61 8.07 2.28
N LYS A 182 -1.58 7.86 1.37
CA LYS A 182 -2.12 8.94 0.53
C LYS A 182 -2.83 10.01 1.36
N SER A 183 -3.60 9.60 2.35
CA SER A 183 -4.26 10.53 3.27
C SER A 183 -3.22 11.31 4.08
N ALA A 184 -2.21 10.66 4.64
CA ALA A 184 -1.10 11.31 5.36
C ALA A 184 -0.36 12.32 4.46
N GLN A 185 -0.09 11.97 3.20
CA GLN A 185 0.56 12.88 2.26
C GLN A 185 -0.30 14.11 1.92
N ALA A 186 -1.62 13.97 1.89
CA ALA A 186 -2.55 15.03 1.50
C ALA A 186 -3.01 15.91 2.68
N ARG A 187 -3.03 15.37 3.89
CA ARG A 187 -3.64 15.95 5.10
C ARG A 187 -2.66 15.95 6.26
N ARG A 188 -2.29 17.15 6.72
CA ARG A 188 -1.36 17.34 7.84
C ARG A 188 -1.91 16.76 9.15
N ASP A 189 -3.21 16.89 9.40
CA ASP A 189 -3.86 16.32 10.59
C ASP A 189 -3.76 14.78 10.64
N VAL A 190 -3.83 14.11 9.48
CA VAL A 190 -3.62 12.66 9.39
C VAL A 190 -2.15 12.32 9.63
N GLN A 191 -1.23 13.05 8.97
CA GLN A 191 0.20 12.86 9.13
C GLN A 191 0.62 12.97 10.61
N GLU A 192 0.17 14.03 11.30
CA GLU A 192 0.43 14.26 12.72
C GLU A 192 -0.17 13.16 13.59
N SER A 193 -1.41 12.72 13.33
CA SER A 193 -2.04 11.65 14.10
C SER A 193 -1.33 10.29 13.99
N LEU A 194 -0.65 10.04 12.87
CA LEU A 194 0.12 8.82 12.64
C LEU A 194 1.58 8.94 13.13
N ASN A 195 1.99 10.11 13.63
CA ASN A 195 3.38 10.42 13.98
C ASN A 195 4.37 10.08 12.85
N LEU A 196 4.01 10.44 11.60
CA LEU A 196 4.80 10.12 10.41
C LEU A 196 5.55 11.33 9.87
N GLU A 197 6.87 11.20 9.78
CA GLU A 197 7.69 12.11 9.00
C GLU A 197 7.46 11.93 7.50
N ARG A 198 7.69 12.98 6.71
CA ARG A 198 7.39 12.95 5.26
C ARG A 198 8.22 11.90 4.51
N LEU A 199 9.50 11.76 4.86
CA LEU A 199 10.36 10.72 4.25
C LEU A 199 9.88 9.32 4.59
N ASN A 200 9.40 9.12 5.84
CA ASN A 200 8.84 7.86 6.28
C ASN A 200 7.57 7.45 5.52
N ILE A 201 6.78 8.39 4.97
CA ILE A 201 5.66 8.06 4.07
C ILE A 201 6.16 7.29 2.84
N MET A 202 7.26 7.75 2.22
CA MET A 202 7.85 7.07 1.05
C MET A 202 8.48 5.72 1.43
N LYS A 203 9.13 5.66 2.60
CA LYS A 203 9.70 4.43 3.16
C LYS A 203 8.64 3.33 3.31
N TYR A 204 7.53 3.65 3.95
CA TYR A 204 6.43 2.72 4.17
C TYR A 204 5.66 2.40 2.89
N TRP A 205 5.57 3.36 1.95
CA TRP A 205 5.00 3.10 0.63
C TRP A 205 5.78 2.00 -0.08
N GLU A 206 7.10 2.15 -0.18
CA GLU A 206 7.93 1.20 -0.91
C GLU A 206 7.97 -0.16 -0.22
N LEU A 207 8.07 -0.20 1.12
CA LEU A 207 8.00 -1.46 1.85
C LEU A 207 6.67 -2.18 1.59
N ASN A 208 5.55 -1.46 1.64
CA ASN A 208 4.23 -2.02 1.36
C ASN A 208 4.11 -2.61 -0.05
N MET A 209 4.68 -1.92 -1.05
CA MET A 209 4.75 -2.44 -2.42
C MET A 209 5.62 -3.70 -2.50
N MET A 210 6.74 -3.76 -1.79
CA MET A 210 7.63 -4.92 -1.80
C MET A 210 6.99 -6.13 -1.11
N LEU A 211 6.37 -5.94 0.06
CA LEU A 211 5.72 -7.03 0.80
C LEU A 211 4.60 -7.68 -0.02
N GLU A 212 3.75 -6.89 -0.67
CA GLU A 212 2.68 -7.42 -1.55
C GLU A 212 3.26 -8.20 -2.72
N LYS A 213 4.22 -7.64 -3.45
CA LYS A 213 4.89 -8.34 -4.56
C LYS A 213 5.57 -9.62 -4.13
N ILE A 214 6.20 -9.65 -2.94
CA ILE A 214 6.82 -10.85 -2.38
C ILE A 214 5.75 -11.90 -2.07
N GLY A 215 4.65 -11.54 -1.41
CA GLY A 215 3.52 -12.44 -1.14
C GLY A 215 2.95 -13.05 -2.41
N ASP A 216 2.76 -12.22 -3.45
CA ASP A 216 2.30 -12.64 -4.76
C ASP A 216 3.23 -13.70 -5.39
N ARG A 217 4.56 -13.50 -5.30
CA ARG A 217 5.54 -14.48 -5.77
C ARG A 217 5.51 -15.76 -4.96
N ILE A 218 5.38 -15.69 -3.64
CA ILE A 218 5.29 -16.88 -2.78
C ILE A 218 4.08 -17.74 -3.16
N LYS A 219 2.93 -17.11 -3.47
CA LYS A 219 1.75 -17.82 -3.95
C LYS A 219 2.03 -18.61 -5.25
N TYR A 220 2.72 -18.01 -6.22
CA TYR A 220 3.09 -18.69 -7.46
C TYR A 220 4.10 -19.81 -7.21
N ILE A 221 5.16 -19.54 -6.43
CA ILE A 221 6.17 -20.52 -6.04
C ILE A 221 5.52 -21.73 -5.38
N ALA A 222 4.62 -21.53 -4.40
CA ALA A 222 3.92 -22.61 -3.72
C ALA A 222 3.14 -23.49 -4.71
N SER A 223 2.42 -22.86 -5.66
CA SER A 223 1.68 -23.58 -6.70
C SER A 223 2.61 -24.42 -7.59
N GLU A 224 3.80 -23.93 -7.90
CA GLU A 224 4.76 -24.62 -8.78
C GLU A 224 5.48 -25.75 -8.07
N VAL A 225 5.83 -25.55 -6.80
CA VAL A 225 6.44 -26.56 -5.93
C VAL A 225 5.55 -27.80 -5.81
N SER A 226 4.23 -27.62 -5.71
CA SER A 226 3.27 -28.73 -5.67
C SER A 226 3.31 -29.63 -6.93
N GLY A 227 3.84 -29.13 -8.05
CA GLY A 227 4.02 -29.87 -9.30
C GLY A 227 5.43 -30.41 -9.54
N LEU A 228 6.38 -30.18 -8.64
CA LEU A 228 7.76 -30.67 -8.77
C LEU A 228 7.85 -32.19 -8.61
N LYS A 229 8.88 -32.80 -9.20
CA LYS A 229 9.21 -34.20 -8.90
C LYS A 229 9.79 -34.29 -7.49
N LYS A 230 9.52 -35.40 -6.79
CA LYS A 230 10.10 -35.66 -5.46
C LYS A 230 11.64 -35.55 -5.43
N SER A 231 12.31 -35.90 -6.52
CA SER A 231 13.77 -35.76 -6.66
C SER A 231 14.28 -34.32 -6.65
N GLU A 232 13.44 -33.35 -7.03
CA GLU A 232 13.80 -31.92 -7.12
C GLU A 232 13.50 -31.15 -5.82
N HIS A 233 12.72 -31.74 -4.90
CA HIS A 233 12.29 -31.09 -3.67
C HIS A 233 13.45 -30.76 -2.72
N GLY A 234 14.46 -31.62 -2.63
CA GLY A 234 15.62 -31.39 -1.75
C GLY A 234 16.42 -30.17 -2.16
N ASP A 235 16.73 -30.06 -3.46
CA ASP A 235 17.47 -28.92 -4.01
C ASP A 235 16.67 -27.61 -3.90
N PHE A 236 15.37 -27.66 -4.18
CA PHE A 236 14.46 -26.53 -3.97
C PHE A 236 14.47 -26.08 -2.51
N LEU A 237 14.26 -27.01 -1.57
CA LEU A 237 14.16 -26.68 -0.14
C LEU A 237 15.45 -26.06 0.39
N SER A 238 16.61 -26.54 -0.07
CA SER A 238 17.91 -25.94 0.26
C SER A 238 17.98 -24.49 -0.23
N LEU A 239 17.71 -24.25 -1.51
CA LEU A 239 17.75 -22.91 -2.11
C LEU A 239 16.74 -21.95 -1.45
N PHE A 240 15.50 -22.39 -1.30
CA PHE A 240 14.42 -21.58 -0.75
C PHE A 240 14.64 -21.27 0.74
N THR A 241 15.29 -22.16 1.49
CA THR A 241 15.69 -21.90 2.87
C THR A 241 16.71 -20.77 2.98
N GLU A 242 17.70 -20.72 2.09
CA GLU A 242 18.66 -19.62 2.05
C GLU A 242 17.99 -18.28 1.69
N ILE A 243 17.09 -18.28 0.71
CA ILE A 243 16.31 -17.08 0.33
C ILE A 243 15.41 -16.63 1.48
N SER A 244 14.81 -17.58 2.21
CA SER A 244 14.01 -17.29 3.40
C SER A 244 14.84 -16.61 4.48
N ALA A 245 16.06 -17.12 4.74
CA ALA A 245 16.97 -16.51 5.71
C ALA A 245 17.37 -15.09 5.27
N PHE A 246 17.66 -14.91 3.98
CA PHE A 246 17.94 -13.59 3.41
C PHE A 246 16.77 -12.61 3.60
N TYR A 247 15.53 -13.03 3.39
CA TYR A 247 14.36 -12.19 3.68
C TYR A 247 14.33 -11.73 5.15
N VAL A 248 14.57 -12.65 6.10
CA VAL A 248 14.61 -12.32 7.53
C VAL A 248 15.70 -11.30 7.83
N GLU A 249 16.91 -11.49 7.30
CA GLU A 249 18.03 -10.55 7.47
C GLU A 249 17.68 -9.15 6.96
N VAL A 250 17.10 -9.05 5.75
CA VAL A 250 16.72 -7.77 5.14
C VAL A 250 15.62 -7.07 5.93
N MET A 251 14.60 -7.80 6.38
CA MET A 251 13.55 -7.22 7.23
C MET A 251 14.11 -6.77 8.58
N ASN A 252 15.02 -7.53 9.19
CA ASN A 252 15.67 -7.13 10.43
C ASN A 252 16.45 -5.82 10.25
N ALA A 253 17.23 -5.69 9.16
CA ALA A 253 17.94 -4.46 8.82
C ALA A 253 16.98 -3.28 8.61
N PHE A 254 15.83 -3.50 7.97
CA PHE A 254 14.80 -2.48 7.80
C PHE A 254 14.27 -1.98 9.15
N TYR A 255 13.93 -2.89 10.05
CA TYR A 255 13.34 -2.54 11.33
C TYR A 255 14.32 -1.98 12.35
N SER A 256 15.59 -2.38 12.29
CA SER A 256 16.65 -1.79 13.11
C SER A 256 17.18 -0.47 12.53
N ASN A 257 16.72 -0.08 11.33
CA ASN A 257 17.25 1.04 10.56
C ASN A 257 18.78 0.96 10.36
N SER A 258 19.32 -0.26 10.29
CA SER A 258 20.75 -0.49 10.19
C SER A 258 21.22 -0.47 8.74
N THR A 259 21.81 0.66 8.35
CA THR A 259 22.39 0.85 7.02
C THR A 259 23.52 -0.14 6.75
N LYS A 260 24.32 -0.44 7.78
CA LYS A 260 25.39 -1.43 7.70
C LYS A 260 24.82 -2.81 7.34
N ASP A 261 23.83 -3.28 8.08
CA ASP A 261 23.25 -4.61 7.86
C ASP A 261 22.54 -4.69 6.50
N ALA A 262 21.91 -3.59 6.06
CA ALA A 262 21.30 -3.50 4.74
C ALA A 262 22.34 -3.59 3.60
N ILE A 263 23.51 -2.95 3.74
CA ILE A 263 24.61 -3.06 2.77
C ILE A 263 25.17 -4.48 2.76
N GLU A 264 25.44 -5.07 3.93
CA GLU A 264 25.96 -6.44 4.04
C GLU A 264 24.98 -7.45 3.41
N ALA A 265 23.67 -7.30 3.65
CA ALA A 265 22.65 -8.10 3.02
C ALA A 265 22.65 -7.91 1.48
N SER A 266 22.78 -6.67 0.99
CA SER A 266 22.76 -6.40 -0.45
C SER A 266 23.84 -7.17 -1.24
N ILE A 267 25.01 -7.41 -0.63
CA ILE A 267 26.13 -8.16 -1.22
C ILE A 267 25.77 -9.66 -1.35
N LYS A 268 25.04 -10.23 -0.39
CA LYS A 268 24.62 -11.65 -0.44
C LYS A 268 23.67 -11.95 -1.59
N ARG A 269 22.95 -10.93 -2.09
CA ARG A 269 21.98 -11.07 -3.18
C ARG A 269 22.59 -11.67 -4.44
N GLU A 270 23.80 -11.25 -4.83
CA GLU A 270 24.49 -11.76 -6.04
C GLU A 270 24.81 -13.24 -5.94
N ALA A 271 25.27 -13.69 -4.76
CA ALA A 271 25.55 -15.11 -4.52
C ALA A 271 24.28 -15.96 -4.62
N LEU A 272 23.14 -15.46 -4.12
CA LEU A 272 21.85 -16.13 -4.23
C LEU A 272 21.34 -16.17 -5.68
N MET A 273 21.52 -15.10 -6.47
CA MET A 273 21.19 -15.11 -7.90
C MET A 273 21.92 -16.23 -8.63
N LYS A 274 23.22 -16.37 -8.39
CA LYS A 274 24.02 -17.44 -9.01
C LYS A 274 23.52 -18.83 -8.62
N LYS A 275 23.12 -19.03 -7.35
CA LYS A 275 22.53 -20.31 -6.90
C LYS A 275 21.20 -20.62 -7.59
N ILE A 276 20.38 -19.60 -7.85
CA ILE A 276 19.13 -19.74 -8.61
C ILE A 276 19.43 -20.18 -10.05
N GLU A 277 20.41 -19.57 -10.71
CA GLU A 277 20.84 -19.97 -12.07
C GLU A 277 21.39 -21.39 -12.12
N ASP A 278 22.18 -21.78 -11.12
CA ASP A 278 22.74 -23.13 -11.03
C ASP A 278 21.65 -24.18 -10.75
N TYR A 279 20.60 -23.83 -9.99
CA TYR A 279 19.42 -24.67 -9.82
C TYR A 279 18.65 -24.88 -11.12
N ASP A 280 18.41 -23.79 -11.88
CA ASP A 280 17.67 -23.85 -13.15
C ASP A 280 18.36 -24.76 -14.19
N LYS A 281 19.69 -24.66 -14.30
CA LYS A 281 20.51 -25.50 -15.20
C LYS A 281 20.42 -27.00 -14.87
N LYS A 282 20.22 -27.36 -13.60
CA LYS A 282 20.15 -28.75 -13.13
C LYS A 282 18.77 -29.37 -13.33
N SER A 283 17.71 -28.59 -13.12
CA SER A 283 16.34 -29.12 -13.03
C SER A 283 15.69 -29.38 -14.41
N GLN A 284 16.13 -28.68 -15.47
CA GLN A 284 15.78 -28.87 -16.90
C GLN A 284 14.30 -29.21 -17.23
N SER A 285 13.34 -28.76 -16.43
CA SER A 285 11.91 -28.96 -16.66
C SER A 285 11.17 -27.64 -16.87
N ALA A 286 10.06 -27.65 -17.61
CA ALA A 286 9.28 -26.43 -17.82
C ALA A 286 8.69 -25.86 -16.51
N SER A 287 8.35 -26.73 -15.56
CA SER A 287 7.89 -26.34 -14.22
C SER A 287 9.03 -25.71 -13.39
N SER A 288 10.25 -26.27 -13.49
CA SER A 288 11.39 -25.70 -12.79
C SER A 288 11.80 -24.33 -13.34
N THR A 289 11.66 -24.09 -14.65
CA THR A 289 11.96 -22.77 -15.22
C THR A 289 11.03 -21.67 -14.72
N ARG A 290 9.72 -21.94 -14.59
CA ARG A 290 8.78 -20.94 -14.06
C ARG A 290 9.03 -20.68 -12.58
N LEU A 291 9.28 -21.74 -11.81
CA LEU A 291 9.71 -21.67 -10.41
C LEU A 291 10.95 -20.79 -10.23
N THR A 292 11.98 -21.00 -11.04
CA THR A 292 13.19 -20.18 -11.02
C THR A 292 12.87 -18.70 -11.28
N ILE A 293 11.98 -18.39 -12.23
CA ILE A 293 11.59 -17.02 -12.56
C ILE A 293 10.89 -16.35 -11.36
N ASP A 294 9.93 -17.03 -10.72
CA ASP A 294 9.23 -16.46 -9.58
C ASP A 294 10.12 -16.34 -8.34
N ILE A 295 11.04 -17.29 -8.13
CA ILE A 295 12.10 -17.18 -7.12
C ILE A 295 13.02 -15.98 -7.39
N PHE A 296 13.44 -15.77 -8.64
CA PHE A 296 14.28 -14.63 -9.02
C PHE A 296 13.58 -13.30 -8.76
N ASN A 297 12.31 -13.19 -9.16
CA ASN A 297 11.49 -12.01 -8.92
C ASN A 297 11.32 -11.74 -7.41
N MET A 298 11.04 -12.79 -6.62
CA MET A 298 10.98 -12.70 -5.16
C MET A 298 12.29 -12.18 -4.58
N LEU A 299 13.43 -12.77 -4.95
CA LEU A 299 14.76 -12.33 -4.52
C LEU A 299 15.03 -10.87 -4.89
N SER A 300 14.59 -10.44 -6.07
CA SER A 300 14.72 -9.05 -6.48
C SER A 300 13.95 -8.10 -5.58
N HIS A 301 12.69 -8.41 -5.29
CA HIS A 301 11.85 -7.59 -4.40
C HIS A 301 12.40 -7.56 -2.96
N ILE A 302 12.89 -8.68 -2.44
CA ILE A 302 13.58 -8.73 -1.14
C ILE A 302 14.79 -7.80 -1.17
N GLY A 303 15.63 -7.91 -2.20
CA GLY A 303 16.83 -7.08 -2.34
C GLY A 303 16.54 -5.60 -2.57
N ASP A 304 15.34 -5.21 -3.00
CA ASP A 304 14.97 -3.81 -3.14
C ASP A 304 14.58 -3.19 -1.78
N ILE A 305 14.21 -3.99 -0.79
CA ILE A 305 13.98 -3.51 0.58
C ILE A 305 15.27 -2.96 1.22
N THR A 306 16.44 -3.53 0.92
CA THR A 306 17.71 -2.99 1.45
C THR A 306 17.96 -1.57 0.96
N LYS A 307 17.56 -1.26 -0.28
CA LYS A 307 17.68 0.10 -0.87
C LYS A 307 16.84 1.11 -0.10
N ILE A 308 15.68 0.70 0.41
CA ILE A 308 14.82 1.56 1.23
C ILE A 308 15.61 2.07 2.45
N VAL A 309 16.34 1.18 3.13
CA VAL A 309 17.13 1.50 4.33
C VAL A 309 18.32 2.39 4.00
N THR A 310 18.99 2.13 2.86
CA THR A 310 20.20 2.86 2.48
C THR A 310 19.91 4.21 1.83
N PHE A 311 18.76 4.40 1.18
CA PHE A 311 18.45 5.60 0.39
C PHE A 311 17.47 6.54 1.07
N ILE A 312 16.64 6.04 1.99
CA ILE A 312 15.64 6.84 2.71
C ILE A 312 16.03 6.85 4.19
N GLN A 313 16.96 7.74 4.52
CA GLN A 313 17.41 8.00 5.88
C GLN A 313 16.82 9.33 6.37
N ASP A 314 16.34 9.35 7.60
CA ASP A 314 16.04 10.60 8.30
C ASP A 314 17.39 11.22 8.71
N GLU A 315 17.62 12.49 8.36
CA GLU A 315 18.82 13.26 8.76
C GLU A 315 18.86 13.49 10.29
#